data_AF-A0A941U2V8-F1
#
_entry.id   AF-A0A941U2V8-F1
#
_cell.length_a   1.000
_cell.length_b   1.000
_cell.length_c   1.000
_cell.angle_alpha   90.00
_cell.angle_beta   90.00
_cell.angle_gamma   90.00
#
_symmetry.space_group_name_H-M   'P 1'
#
loop_
_entity.id
_entity.type
_entity.pdbx_description
1 polymer ?
#
loop_
_entity_poly.entity_id
_entity_poly.type
_entity_poly.pdbx_seq_one_letter_code
_entity_poly.pdbx_strand_id
1 'polypeptide(L)'
;MNRFDFAAPLRPPPQPRARAARRGAGRGGAEDVPRLAGPKLAAAAEPEFDEKPQCLKRFTAMTFQPVFARVNPRVVGFEAPFAVMAEFTGPCKCGDLEYRQFIRGRITRDPGGPDEADYGHLLDKLPEGRLNQSFQEDGDTSDPVVNYGHRGNPGVDRPKLKDQYTNARGDIDQANGCRYEMSDTPWATMNSAAGVAWDIRLDFYGEIRNRGRAIQRRYWTPINGRFTAP
;
A
#
# COMPACT_ATOMS: atom_id res chain seq x y z
N MET A 1 -9.84 24.63 -62.50
CA MET A 1 -10.92 25.30 -63.24
C MET A 1 -12.14 25.39 -62.33
N ASN A 2 -12.69 26.60 -62.21
CA ASN A 2 -14.01 27.08 -61.72
C ASN A 2 -14.45 26.73 -60.27
N ARG A 3 -14.64 27.67 -59.31
CA ARG A 3 -15.47 28.92 -59.21
C ARG A 3 -16.98 28.63 -59.26
N PHE A 4 -17.67 28.75 -58.11
CA PHE A 4 -18.65 29.82 -57.70
C PHE A 4 -20.01 29.69 -58.43
N ASP A 5 -21.21 29.93 -57.89
CA ASP A 5 -21.65 30.75 -56.75
C ASP A 5 -23.17 30.53 -56.45
N PHE A 6 -23.67 31.29 -55.46
CA PHE A 6 -25.07 31.73 -55.16
C PHE A 6 -25.85 30.98 -54.04
N ALA A 7 -26.62 31.60 -53.13
CA ALA A 7 -26.57 32.85 -52.32
C ALA A 7 -27.90 32.91 -51.49
N ALA A 8 -27.80 32.98 -50.14
CA ALA A 8 -28.60 33.71 -49.10
C ALA A 8 -30.18 33.72 -49.10
N PRO A 9 -30.93 34.34 -48.13
CA PRO A 9 -30.72 34.70 -46.70
C PRO A 9 -31.93 34.48 -45.70
N LEU A 10 -31.63 34.58 -44.38
CA LEU A 10 -32.35 35.21 -43.23
C LEU A 10 -33.76 34.79 -42.73
N ARG A 11 -33.85 34.54 -41.40
CA ARG A 11 -34.75 35.25 -40.44
C ARG A 11 -34.42 34.92 -38.96
N PRO A 12 -34.36 35.91 -38.04
CA PRO A 12 -34.29 35.70 -36.57
C PRO A 12 -35.65 36.05 -35.89
N PRO A 13 -35.73 36.15 -34.55
CA PRO A 13 -36.28 35.18 -33.60
C PRO A 13 -37.64 35.61 -33.00
N PRO A 14 -38.20 34.86 -32.02
CA PRO A 14 -38.49 35.54 -30.75
C PRO A 14 -38.23 34.69 -29.48
N GLN A 15 -37.66 35.34 -28.47
CA GLN A 15 -37.76 35.02 -27.02
C GLN A 15 -39.09 35.64 -26.49
N PRO A 16 -39.74 35.21 -25.36
CA PRO A 16 -39.14 35.32 -24.00
C PRO A 16 -39.69 34.47 -22.82
N ARG A 17 -38.86 34.41 -21.75
CA ARG A 17 -39.18 34.35 -20.29
C ARG A 17 -39.94 33.09 -19.77
N ALA A 18 -39.74 32.58 -18.56
CA ALA A 18 -39.33 33.19 -17.30
C ALA A 18 -38.86 32.17 -16.24
N ARG A 19 -38.10 32.72 -15.29
CA ARG A 19 -38.13 32.50 -13.83
C ARG A 19 -37.53 31.25 -13.18
N ALA A 20 -36.70 31.62 -12.20
CA ALA A 20 -35.97 30.83 -11.24
C ALA A 20 -36.82 30.16 -10.17
N ALA A 21 -36.11 29.26 -9.47
CA ALA A 21 -36.21 28.87 -8.07
C ALA A 21 -37.30 27.85 -7.71
N ARG A 22 -36.85 26.72 -7.15
CA ARG A 22 -37.17 26.38 -5.76
C ARG A 22 -36.19 25.36 -5.17
N ARG A 23 -35.89 25.63 -3.90
CA ARG A 23 -35.17 24.81 -2.93
C ARG A 23 -35.83 23.44 -2.74
N GLY A 24 -35.05 22.46 -2.30
CA GLY A 24 -35.58 21.25 -1.68
C GLY A 24 -34.49 20.28 -1.27
N ALA A 25 -33.98 20.42 -0.04
CA ALA A 25 -33.36 19.30 0.66
C ALA A 25 -34.47 18.32 1.06
N GLY A 26 -34.30 17.02 0.81
CA GLY A 26 -35.26 16.00 1.24
C GLY A 26 -34.87 14.58 0.82
N ARG A 27 -34.73 13.71 1.83
CA ARG A 27 -34.53 12.26 1.71
C ARG A 27 -35.70 11.56 1.00
N GLY A 28 -35.42 10.51 0.24
CA GLY A 28 -36.40 9.45 -0.06
C GLY A 28 -36.16 8.70 -1.37
N GLY A 29 -36.09 7.37 -1.28
CA GLY A 29 -36.69 6.42 -2.24
C GLY A 29 -36.03 6.23 -3.61
N ALA A 30 -35.62 5.00 -3.88
CA ALA A 30 -35.09 4.48 -5.14
C ALA A 30 -35.91 4.82 -6.40
N GLU A 31 -35.24 5.10 -7.51
CA GLU A 31 -35.59 4.57 -8.84
C GLU A 31 -34.30 4.27 -9.64
N ASP A 32 -34.29 3.08 -10.22
CA ASP A 32 -33.22 2.45 -10.97
C ASP A 32 -32.86 3.22 -12.25
N VAL A 33 -31.63 3.72 -12.32
CA VAL A 33 -30.99 4.00 -13.61
C VAL A 33 -30.12 2.79 -13.95
N PRO A 34 -30.34 2.10 -15.09
CA PRO A 34 -29.53 0.96 -15.47
C PRO A 34 -28.09 1.43 -15.72
N ARG A 35 -27.20 1.19 -14.76
CA ARG A 35 -25.77 1.28 -15.02
C ARG A 35 -25.43 0.13 -15.95
N LEU A 36 -25.06 0.47 -17.18
CA LEU A 36 -24.46 -0.47 -18.12
C LEU A 36 -23.39 -1.28 -17.36
N ALA A 37 -23.58 -2.59 -17.33
CA ALA A 37 -22.62 -3.51 -16.74
C ALA A 37 -21.35 -3.48 -17.59
N GLY A 38 -20.46 -2.53 -17.29
CA GLY A 38 -19.06 -2.68 -17.65
C GLY A 38 -18.57 -4.00 -17.08
N PRO A 39 -17.63 -4.70 -17.75
CA PRO A 39 -17.15 -5.98 -17.29
C PRO A 39 -16.64 -5.82 -15.85
N LYS A 40 -17.37 -6.40 -14.89
CA LYS A 40 -16.85 -6.64 -13.55
C LYS A 40 -15.69 -7.59 -13.77
N LEU A 41 -14.46 -7.09 -13.74
CA LEU A 41 -13.33 -7.90 -13.32
C LEU A 41 -13.81 -8.61 -12.05
N ALA A 42 -13.96 -9.92 -12.12
CA ALA A 42 -14.35 -10.72 -10.98
C ALA A 42 -13.27 -10.47 -9.92
N ALA A 43 -13.56 -9.61 -8.95
CA ALA A 43 -12.82 -9.58 -7.71
C ALA A 43 -12.94 -11.00 -7.17
N ALA A 44 -11.87 -11.80 -7.27
CA ALA A 44 -11.80 -13.04 -6.54
C ALA A 44 -12.18 -12.68 -5.09
N ALA A 45 -13.15 -13.39 -4.52
CA ALA A 45 -13.50 -13.17 -3.13
C ALA A 45 -12.21 -13.30 -2.32
N GLU A 46 -11.85 -12.24 -1.59
CA GLU A 46 -10.69 -12.28 -0.70
C GLU A 46 -10.84 -13.52 0.20
N PRO A 47 -9.78 -14.33 0.36
CA PRO A 47 -9.88 -15.56 1.13
C PRO A 47 -10.37 -15.26 2.55
N GLU A 48 -11.36 -16.03 2.99
CA GLU A 48 -11.78 -16.01 4.39
C GLU A 48 -10.62 -16.55 5.25
N PHE A 49 -10.24 -15.78 6.27
CA PHE A 49 -9.15 -16.14 7.17
C PHE A 49 -9.70 -16.76 8.45
N ASP A 50 -8.97 -17.72 9.00
CA ASP A 50 -9.34 -18.33 10.27
C ASP A 50 -9.27 -17.27 11.37
N GLU A 51 -10.38 -17.02 12.08
CA GLU A 51 -10.36 -16.11 13.25
C GLU A 51 -9.39 -16.60 14.34
N LYS A 52 -9.21 -17.93 14.43
CA LYS A 52 -8.32 -18.64 15.34
C LYS A 52 -7.68 -19.84 14.63
N PRO A 53 -6.61 -19.64 13.85
CA PRO A 53 -5.95 -20.74 13.17
C PRO A 53 -5.35 -21.66 14.22
N GLN A 54 -5.61 -22.97 14.12
CA GLN A 54 -5.15 -23.97 15.09
C GLN A 54 -3.63 -23.97 15.28
N CYS A 55 -2.89 -23.46 14.30
CA CYS A 55 -1.44 -23.52 14.22
C CYS A 55 -0.73 -22.21 14.55
N LEU A 56 -1.50 -21.17 14.92
CA LEU A 56 -0.98 -19.83 15.17
C LEU A 56 -1.31 -19.39 16.59
N LYS A 57 -0.28 -19.32 17.43
CA LYS A 57 -0.41 -18.84 18.82
C LYS A 57 -0.44 -17.32 18.86
N ARG A 58 0.36 -16.66 18.02
CA ARG A 58 0.44 -15.20 17.96
C ARG A 58 0.75 -14.74 16.55
N PHE A 59 0.14 -13.64 16.13
CA PHE A 59 0.54 -12.87 14.96
C PHE A 59 0.22 -11.39 15.18
N THR A 60 1.27 -10.60 15.34
CA THR A 60 1.20 -9.19 15.71
C THR A 60 2.05 -8.36 14.76
N ALA A 61 1.52 -7.22 14.32
CA ALA A 61 2.27 -6.15 13.70
C ALA A 61 2.26 -4.93 14.63
N MET A 62 3.39 -4.24 14.74
CA MET A 62 3.59 -3.08 15.59
C MET A 62 4.23 -1.98 14.76
N THR A 63 3.63 -0.79 14.77
CA THR A 63 4.19 0.40 14.11
C THR A 63 4.81 1.31 15.15
N PHE A 64 5.90 1.96 14.79
CA PHE A 64 6.53 2.98 15.61
C PHE A 64 6.24 4.37 15.03
N GLN A 65 6.61 5.43 15.75
CA GLN A 65 6.40 6.79 15.26
C GLN A 65 7.24 7.03 14.00
N PRO A 66 6.63 7.42 12.86
CA PRO A 66 7.38 7.77 11.68
C PRO A 66 8.13 9.08 11.92
N VAL A 67 9.28 9.20 11.28
CA VAL A 67 10.08 10.43 11.26
C VAL A 67 9.91 11.06 9.88
N PHE A 68 9.71 12.37 9.83
CA PHE A 68 9.86 13.17 8.62
C PHE A 68 10.65 14.43 8.99
N ALA A 69 11.85 14.58 8.46
CA ALA A 69 12.78 15.60 8.93
C ALA A 69 13.69 16.14 7.82
N ARG A 70 14.25 17.32 8.06
CA ARG A 70 15.34 17.89 7.27
C ARG A 70 16.61 17.07 7.52
N VAL A 71 17.21 16.52 6.46
CA VAL A 71 18.49 15.80 6.53
C VAL A 71 19.64 16.78 6.28
N ASN A 72 19.46 17.69 5.31
CA ASN A 72 20.38 18.78 5.00
C ASN A 72 19.60 19.95 4.35
N PRO A 73 20.22 21.09 4.00
CA PRO A 73 19.49 22.26 3.48
C PRO A 73 18.61 22.03 2.24
N ARG A 74 18.83 20.96 1.47
CA ARG A 74 18.08 20.67 0.24
C ARG A 74 17.23 19.40 0.34
N VAL A 75 17.46 18.57 1.34
CA VAL A 75 16.93 17.21 1.42
C VAL A 75 16.09 17.04 2.68
N VAL A 76 14.90 16.49 2.52
CA VAL A 76 14.13 15.86 3.60
C VAL A 76 14.24 14.35 3.49
N GLY A 77 14.00 13.66 4.59
CA GLY A 77 13.89 12.21 4.60
C GLY A 77 12.74 11.77 5.49
N PHE A 78 12.24 10.57 5.23
CA PHE A 78 11.34 9.88 6.15
C PHE A 78 11.90 8.52 6.55
N GLU A 79 11.56 8.09 7.76
CA GLU A 79 11.71 6.71 8.25
C GLU A 79 10.37 6.25 8.81
N ALA A 80 9.92 5.03 8.49
CA ALA A 80 8.63 4.49 8.93
C ALA A 80 8.80 3.12 9.61
N PRO A 81 9.45 3.04 10.77
CA PRO A 81 9.79 1.76 11.40
C PRO A 81 8.56 0.95 11.83
N PHE A 82 8.64 -0.38 11.66
CA PHE A 82 7.67 -1.33 12.18
C PHE A 82 8.31 -2.70 12.48
N ALA A 83 7.58 -3.54 13.20
CA ALA A 83 7.99 -4.90 13.51
C ALA A 83 6.81 -5.87 13.42
N VAL A 84 7.10 -7.10 13.02
CA VAL A 84 6.15 -8.20 12.93
C VAL A 84 6.68 -9.38 13.72
N MET A 85 5.78 -10.07 14.42
CA MET A 85 6.10 -11.31 15.08
C MET A 85 4.99 -12.32 14.86
N ALA A 86 5.37 -13.56 14.58
CA ALA A 86 4.47 -14.70 14.59
C ALA A 86 5.04 -15.82 15.46
N GLU A 87 4.16 -16.52 16.17
CA GLU A 87 4.51 -17.70 16.97
C GLU A 87 3.58 -18.83 16.57
N PHE A 88 4.17 -19.94 16.14
CA PHE A 88 3.48 -21.12 15.67
C PHE A 88 3.38 -22.17 16.78
N THR A 89 2.30 -22.95 16.74
CA THR A 89 2.03 -24.00 17.72
C THR A 89 1.51 -25.26 17.03
N GLY A 90 1.59 -26.38 17.73
CA GLY A 90 0.97 -27.64 17.30
C GLY A 90 -0.55 -27.48 17.13
N PRO A 91 -1.17 -28.24 16.22
CA PRO A 91 -0.66 -29.49 15.63
C PRO A 91 0.18 -29.34 14.33
N CYS A 92 0.37 -28.13 13.80
CA CYS A 92 1.16 -27.96 12.58
C CYS A 92 2.67 -28.11 12.83
N LYS A 93 3.38 -28.53 11.77
CA LYS A 93 4.85 -28.43 11.74
C LYS A 93 5.23 -26.99 11.44
N CYS A 94 6.13 -26.41 12.23
CA CYS A 94 6.54 -25.02 12.04
C CYS A 94 7.13 -24.78 10.65
N GLY A 95 7.92 -25.72 10.11
CA GLY A 95 8.47 -25.62 8.75
C GLY A 95 7.44 -25.57 7.61
N ASP A 96 6.18 -25.90 7.86
CA ASP A 96 5.10 -25.74 6.89
C ASP A 96 4.51 -24.31 6.87
N LEU A 97 4.83 -23.49 7.88
CA LEU A 97 4.23 -22.18 8.10
C LEU A 97 5.16 -21.05 7.71
N GLU A 98 4.81 -20.20 6.75
CA GLU A 98 5.65 -19.07 6.32
C GLU A 98 4.91 -17.74 6.45
N TYR A 99 5.64 -16.68 6.75
CA TYR A 99 5.17 -15.30 6.64
C TYR A 99 5.42 -14.76 5.23
N ARG A 100 4.48 -13.98 4.71
CA ARG A 100 4.64 -13.22 3.45
C ARG A 100 4.13 -11.82 3.62
N GLN A 101 4.84 -10.85 3.05
CA GLN A 101 4.56 -9.43 3.21
C GLN A 101 4.16 -8.80 1.88
N PHE A 102 3.24 -7.84 1.97
CA PHE A 102 2.74 -7.10 0.84
C PHE A 102 2.65 -5.63 1.20
N ILE A 103 2.95 -4.78 0.22
CA ILE A 103 2.98 -3.32 0.37
C ILE A 103 2.13 -2.66 -0.72
N ARG A 104 1.52 -1.54 -0.37
CA ARG A 104 0.99 -0.55 -1.32
C ARG A 104 1.14 0.84 -0.75
N GLY A 105 0.93 1.86 -1.55
CA GLY A 105 0.89 3.22 -1.04
C GLY A 105 1.06 4.28 -2.11
N ARG A 106 1.54 5.44 -1.66
CA ARG A 106 1.95 6.56 -2.50
C ARG A 106 2.93 7.45 -1.77
N ILE A 107 3.76 8.13 -2.56
CA ILE A 107 4.61 9.23 -2.13
C ILE A 107 4.35 10.34 -3.14
N THR A 108 3.67 11.41 -2.73
CA THR A 108 3.26 12.49 -3.63
C THR A 108 3.81 13.81 -3.12
N ARG A 109 4.58 14.50 -3.95
CA ARG A 109 5.00 15.89 -3.70
C ARG A 109 3.87 16.83 -4.10
N ASP A 110 3.70 17.90 -3.33
CA ASP A 110 2.75 18.99 -3.58
C ASP A 110 1.32 18.52 -3.94
N PRO A 111 0.68 17.69 -3.10
CA PRO A 111 -0.62 17.10 -3.42
C PRO A 111 -1.71 18.18 -3.53
N GLY A 112 -2.33 18.24 -4.71
CA GLY A 112 -3.32 19.21 -5.15
C GLY A 112 -2.74 20.55 -5.63
N GLY A 113 -1.41 20.66 -5.74
CA GLY A 113 -0.70 21.88 -6.12
C GLY A 113 -0.17 21.85 -7.57
N PRO A 114 0.41 22.98 -8.03
CA PRO A 114 0.92 23.10 -9.40
C PRO A 114 2.14 22.21 -9.69
N ASP A 115 2.87 21.78 -8.65
CA ASP A 115 4.07 20.94 -8.77
C ASP A 115 3.80 19.48 -8.35
N GLU A 116 2.53 19.03 -8.40
CA GLU A 116 2.17 17.68 -7.99
C GLU A 116 2.97 16.63 -8.79
N ALA A 117 3.63 15.72 -8.08
CA ALA A 117 4.41 14.67 -8.71
C ALA A 117 4.43 13.39 -7.87
N ASP A 118 4.38 12.24 -8.56
CA ASP A 118 4.49 10.92 -7.97
C ASP A 118 5.96 10.50 -7.80
N TYR A 119 6.30 10.07 -6.59
CA TYR A 119 7.61 9.66 -6.15
C TYR A 119 7.64 8.18 -5.72
N GLY A 120 6.71 7.35 -6.22
CA GLY A 120 6.72 5.91 -5.97
C GLY A 120 8.03 5.19 -6.37
N HIS A 121 8.81 5.76 -7.30
CA HIS A 121 10.13 5.26 -7.71
C HIS A 121 11.20 5.30 -6.61
N LEU A 122 10.95 6.00 -5.49
CA LEU A 122 11.89 6.02 -4.36
C LEU A 122 11.99 4.68 -3.63
N LEU A 123 11.04 3.77 -3.84
CA LEU A 123 11.09 2.39 -3.37
C LEU A 123 11.38 1.45 -4.55
N ASP A 124 12.57 1.60 -5.15
CA ASP A 124 13.02 0.85 -6.33
C ASP A 124 13.38 -0.61 -6.05
N LYS A 125 13.54 -0.97 -4.77
CA LYS A 125 13.76 -2.34 -4.28
C LYS A 125 12.49 -3.18 -4.19
N LEU A 126 11.36 -2.70 -4.70
CA LEU A 126 10.15 -3.50 -4.81
C LEU A 126 10.16 -4.29 -6.12
N PRO A 127 9.40 -5.40 -6.25
CA PRO A 127 9.46 -6.27 -7.43
C PRO A 127 9.14 -5.57 -8.76
N GLU A 128 8.35 -4.49 -8.71
CA GLU A 128 8.00 -3.67 -9.88
C GLU A 128 8.87 -2.40 -10.02
N GLY A 129 9.91 -2.26 -9.19
CA GLY A 129 10.80 -1.10 -9.18
C GLY A 129 10.15 0.19 -8.67
N ARG A 130 8.98 0.10 -8.03
CA ARG A 130 8.22 1.25 -7.53
C ARG A 130 7.16 0.84 -6.51
N LEU A 131 6.71 1.83 -5.73
CA LEU A 131 5.49 1.75 -4.93
C LEU A 131 4.24 1.94 -5.82
N ASN A 132 3.27 1.05 -5.65
CA ASN A 132 2.01 1.05 -6.37
C ASN A 132 0.81 1.22 -5.44
N GLN A 133 -0.34 1.60 -6.00
CA GLN A 133 -1.60 1.72 -5.24
C GLN A 133 -2.27 0.35 -4.98
N SER A 134 -1.96 -0.65 -5.79
CA SER A 134 -2.35 -2.04 -5.55
C SER A 134 -1.32 -2.71 -4.64
N PHE A 135 -1.77 -3.70 -3.85
CA PHE A 135 -0.84 -4.53 -3.09
C PHE A 135 0.01 -5.38 -4.01
N GLN A 136 1.31 -5.39 -3.74
CA GLN A 136 2.31 -6.25 -4.36
C GLN A 136 3.16 -6.90 -3.29
N GLU A 137 3.83 -8.02 -3.61
CA GLU A 137 4.79 -8.63 -2.67
C GLU A 137 5.85 -7.59 -2.33
N ASP A 138 6.15 -7.49 -1.04
CA ASP A 138 7.10 -6.51 -0.53
C ASP A 138 8.52 -7.06 -0.61
N GLY A 139 9.46 -6.15 -0.84
CA GLY A 139 10.88 -6.47 -0.95
C GLY A 139 11.32 -6.96 -2.34
N ASP A 140 12.64 -6.98 -2.57
CA ASP A 140 13.21 -7.43 -3.83
C ASP A 140 13.23 -8.95 -3.83
N THR A 141 12.34 -9.59 -4.58
CA THR A 141 12.25 -11.06 -4.64
C THR A 141 13.49 -11.73 -5.25
N SER A 142 14.40 -10.95 -5.87
CA SER A 142 15.70 -11.42 -6.34
C SER A 142 16.82 -11.28 -5.29
N ASP A 143 16.60 -10.50 -4.22
CA ASP A 143 17.56 -10.33 -3.13
C ASP A 143 17.06 -11.03 -1.84
N PRO A 144 17.71 -12.13 -1.42
CA PRO A 144 17.28 -12.86 -0.23
C PRO A 144 17.35 -12.06 1.08
N VAL A 145 18.06 -10.94 1.13
CA VAL A 145 18.19 -10.09 2.34
C VAL A 145 16.95 -9.25 2.59
N VAL A 146 16.26 -8.83 1.53
CA VAL A 146 15.08 -7.96 1.59
C VAL A 146 13.85 -8.67 1.04
N ASN A 147 13.78 -10.00 1.15
CA ASN A 147 12.66 -10.81 0.70
C ASN A 147 12.03 -11.54 1.91
N TYR A 148 11.16 -10.81 2.62
CA TYR A 148 10.79 -11.05 4.01
C TYR A 148 9.99 -12.34 4.26
N GLY A 149 10.41 -13.13 5.25
CA GLY A 149 9.65 -14.28 5.75
C GLY A 149 9.75 -15.57 4.94
N HIS A 150 10.51 -15.58 3.85
CA HIS A 150 10.68 -16.79 3.03
C HIS A 150 11.64 -17.77 3.71
N ARG A 151 11.16 -18.97 4.04
CA ARG A 151 11.98 -20.01 4.70
C ARG A 151 13.19 -20.48 3.88
N GLY A 152 13.16 -20.26 2.57
CA GLY A 152 14.28 -20.57 1.67
C GLY A 152 15.43 -19.57 1.75
N ASN A 153 15.21 -18.40 2.38
CA ASN A 153 16.22 -17.36 2.49
C ASN A 153 17.01 -17.52 3.81
N PRO A 154 18.29 -17.09 3.84
CA PRO A 154 19.04 -17.01 5.08
C PRO A 154 18.38 -16.01 6.05
N GLY A 155 18.40 -16.34 7.35
CA GLY A 155 17.95 -15.41 8.37
C GLY A 155 18.85 -14.20 8.50
N VAL A 156 18.26 -13.05 8.78
CA VAL A 156 18.95 -11.78 8.97
C VAL A 156 18.69 -11.25 10.38
N ASP A 157 19.76 -10.91 11.09
CA ASP A 157 19.71 -10.19 12.37
C ASP A 157 20.76 -9.08 12.37
N ARG A 158 20.34 -7.86 11.99
CA ARG A 158 21.21 -6.67 11.87
C ARG A 158 20.50 -5.44 12.44
N PRO A 159 21.23 -4.35 12.75
CA PRO A 159 20.60 -3.10 13.14
C PRO A 159 19.60 -2.61 12.08
N LYS A 160 18.38 -2.24 12.50
CA LYS A 160 17.25 -1.79 11.67
C LYS A 160 16.65 -2.82 10.69
N LEU A 161 17.20 -4.03 10.59
CA LEU A 161 16.69 -5.09 9.73
C LEU A 161 16.80 -6.45 10.43
N LYS A 162 15.65 -7.05 10.71
CA LYS A 162 15.55 -8.43 11.21
C LYS A 162 14.55 -9.16 10.32
N ASP A 163 14.88 -10.38 9.93
CA ASP A 163 13.99 -11.29 9.21
C ASP A 163 14.43 -12.71 9.51
N GLN A 164 13.82 -13.32 10.54
CA GLN A 164 14.26 -14.64 10.96
C GLN A 164 13.21 -15.52 11.62
N TYR A 165 13.36 -16.83 11.39
CA TYR A 165 12.75 -17.86 12.24
C TYR A 165 13.76 -18.36 13.26
N THR A 166 13.31 -18.57 14.50
CA THR A 166 14.11 -19.12 15.59
C THR A 166 13.45 -20.35 16.21
N ASN A 167 14.29 -21.26 16.72
CA ASN A 167 13.86 -22.43 17.47
C ASN A 167 13.59 -22.07 18.96
N ALA A 168 13.17 -23.05 19.77
CA ALA A 168 12.87 -22.82 21.19
C ALA A 168 14.09 -22.37 22.04
N ARG A 169 15.32 -22.62 21.57
CA ARG A 169 16.56 -22.15 22.22
C ARG A 169 16.95 -20.73 21.80
N GLY A 170 16.28 -20.18 20.79
CA GLY A 170 16.58 -18.87 20.22
C GLY A 170 17.59 -18.88 19.07
N ASP A 171 18.08 -20.05 18.64
CA ASP A 171 18.97 -20.13 17.47
C ASP A 171 18.17 -19.86 16.19
N ILE A 172 18.80 -19.22 15.20
CA ILE A 172 18.24 -19.06 13.86
C ILE A 172 18.04 -20.45 13.23
N ASP A 173 16.80 -20.75 12.88
CA ASP A 173 16.38 -21.99 12.23
C ASP A 173 15.28 -21.64 11.21
N GLN A 174 15.72 -21.20 10.03
CA GLN A 174 14.81 -20.82 8.93
C GLN A 174 13.89 -21.95 8.49
N ALA A 175 14.38 -23.19 8.56
CA ALA A 175 13.65 -24.36 8.08
C ALA A 175 12.56 -24.81 9.07
N ASN A 176 12.85 -24.81 10.38
CA ASN A 176 11.96 -25.41 11.38
C ASN A 176 11.58 -24.50 12.55
N GLY A 177 12.07 -23.26 12.59
CA GLY A 177 11.80 -22.32 13.66
C GLY A 177 10.31 -22.00 13.80
N CYS A 178 9.84 -22.02 15.03
CA CYS A 178 8.43 -21.78 15.41
C CYS A 178 8.15 -20.33 15.78
N ARG A 179 9.17 -19.48 15.85
CA ARG A 179 9.02 -18.06 16.12
C ARG A 179 9.60 -17.26 14.97
N TYR A 180 8.76 -16.47 14.32
CA TYR A 180 9.16 -15.51 13.32
C TYR A 180 9.28 -14.12 13.94
N GLU A 181 10.37 -13.43 13.65
CA GLU A 181 10.57 -12.02 13.99
C GLU A 181 11.04 -11.26 12.76
N MET A 182 10.42 -10.11 12.52
CA MET A 182 10.85 -9.17 11.50
C MET A 182 10.81 -7.75 12.06
N SER A 183 11.81 -6.96 11.72
CA SER A 183 11.78 -5.50 11.87
C SER A 183 12.31 -4.87 10.60
N ASP A 184 11.63 -3.84 10.14
CA ASP A 184 12.02 -3.09 8.95
C ASP A 184 11.79 -1.60 9.18
N THR A 185 12.54 -0.78 8.44
CA THR A 185 12.42 0.68 8.47
C THR A 185 12.42 1.23 7.06
N PRO A 186 11.28 1.18 6.34
CA PRO A 186 11.15 1.85 5.05
C PRO A 186 11.56 3.31 5.17
N TRP A 187 12.41 3.75 4.26
CA TRP A 187 12.96 5.09 4.28
C TRP A 187 13.23 5.58 2.86
N ALA A 188 13.19 6.89 2.68
CA ALA A 188 13.67 7.54 1.47
C ALA A 188 14.14 8.95 1.78
N THR A 189 14.96 9.50 0.89
CA THR A 189 15.38 10.92 0.91
C THR A 189 14.95 11.62 -0.36
N MET A 190 14.57 12.88 -0.23
CA MET A 190 13.89 13.65 -1.28
C MET A 190 14.41 15.08 -1.29
N ASN A 191 14.72 15.60 -2.48
CA ASN A 191 14.96 17.03 -2.64
C ASN A 191 13.65 17.78 -2.40
N SER A 192 13.66 18.74 -1.47
CA SER A 192 12.46 19.50 -1.12
C SER A 192 12.83 20.86 -0.54
N ALA A 193 12.34 21.94 -1.15
CA ALA A 193 12.37 23.26 -0.52
C ALA A 193 11.54 23.28 0.78
N ALA A 194 11.81 24.24 1.66
CA ALA A 194 10.98 24.46 2.84
C ALA A 194 9.55 24.86 2.45
N GLY A 195 8.56 24.42 3.23
CA GLY A 195 7.13 24.68 2.98
C GLY A 195 6.48 23.76 1.94
N VAL A 196 7.24 22.97 1.18
CA VAL A 196 6.69 21.99 0.23
C VAL A 196 5.97 20.87 1.00
N ALA A 197 4.75 20.56 0.59
CA ALA A 197 3.96 19.48 1.17
C ALA A 197 4.27 18.12 0.51
N TRP A 198 4.18 17.06 1.30
CA TRP A 198 4.33 15.67 0.88
C TRP A 198 3.19 14.84 1.46
N ASP A 199 2.47 14.08 0.64
CA ASP A 199 1.53 13.06 1.10
C ASP A 199 2.21 11.69 1.00
N ILE A 200 2.45 11.07 2.15
CA ILE A 200 3.15 9.79 2.26
C ILE A 200 2.24 8.80 2.96
N ARG A 201 1.97 7.70 2.27
CA ARG A 201 1.24 6.57 2.83
C ARG A 201 1.89 5.28 2.40
N LEU A 202 2.22 4.44 3.37
CA LEU A 202 2.59 3.04 3.17
C LEU A 202 1.60 2.18 3.93
N ASP A 203 0.88 1.33 3.23
CA ASP A 203 0.04 0.29 3.82
C ASP A 203 0.69 -1.05 3.59
N PHE A 204 0.64 -1.91 4.60
CA PHE A 204 1.12 -3.27 4.50
C PHE A 204 0.03 -4.24 4.91
N TYR A 205 0.15 -5.45 4.37
CA TYR A 205 -0.37 -6.61 5.07
C TYR A 205 0.65 -7.74 5.08
N GLY A 206 0.46 -8.61 6.05
CA GLY A 206 1.24 -9.82 6.22
C GLY A 206 0.31 -11.01 6.29
N GLU A 207 0.71 -12.10 5.66
CA GLU A 207 -0.01 -13.37 5.71
C GLU A 207 0.84 -14.42 6.42
N ILE A 208 0.19 -15.26 7.21
CA ILE A 208 0.73 -16.57 7.56
C ILE A 208 0.15 -17.57 6.57
N ARG A 209 1.02 -18.33 5.92
CA ARG A 209 0.66 -19.40 4.98
C ARG A 209 1.03 -20.75 5.58
N ASN A 210 0.19 -21.74 5.37
CA ASN A 210 0.47 -23.14 5.66
C ASN A 210 0.57 -23.89 4.33
N ARG A 211 1.77 -24.37 3.97
CA ARG A 211 2.06 -25.02 2.67
C ARG A 211 1.53 -24.21 1.49
N GLY A 212 1.80 -22.91 1.49
CA GLY A 212 1.40 -21.97 0.44
C GLY A 212 -0.03 -21.43 0.53
N ARG A 213 -0.91 -22.01 1.36
CA ARG A 213 -2.27 -21.48 1.58
C ARG A 213 -2.27 -20.46 2.72
N ALA A 214 -2.70 -19.23 2.44
CA ALA A 214 -2.90 -18.23 3.49
C ALA A 214 -3.97 -18.68 4.50
N ILE A 215 -3.65 -18.62 5.80
CA ILE A 215 -4.53 -19.00 6.92
C ILE A 215 -4.89 -17.81 7.81
N GLN A 216 -4.05 -16.77 7.85
CA GLN A 216 -4.37 -15.53 8.54
C GLN A 216 -3.67 -14.34 7.89
N ARG A 217 -4.32 -13.17 7.97
CA ARG A 217 -3.77 -11.90 7.50
C ARG A 217 -3.85 -10.81 8.59
N ARG A 218 -2.89 -9.90 8.60
CA ARG A 218 -2.89 -8.68 9.44
C ARG A 218 -2.51 -7.48 8.58
N TYR A 219 -3.13 -6.34 8.83
CA TYR A 219 -2.85 -5.07 8.14
C TYR A 219 -2.23 -4.07 9.13
N TRP A 220 -1.32 -3.23 8.65
CA TRP A 220 -0.79 -2.09 9.39
C TRP A 220 -0.36 -0.98 8.42
N THR A 221 -0.23 0.24 8.94
CA THR A 221 0.12 1.44 8.18
C THR A 221 1.16 2.21 8.99
N PRO A 222 2.47 2.00 8.77
CA PRO A 222 3.51 2.64 9.57
C PRO A 222 3.64 4.14 9.32
N ILE A 223 3.16 4.63 8.17
CA ILE A 223 3.11 6.05 7.86
C ILE A 223 1.89 6.36 7.00
N ASN A 224 1.14 7.39 7.38
CA ASN A 224 0.01 7.94 6.63
C ASN A 224 -0.21 9.39 7.06
N GLY A 225 0.17 10.34 6.20
CA GLY A 225 -0.03 11.74 6.52
C GLY A 225 0.48 12.70 5.47
N ARG A 226 0.07 13.95 5.64
CA ARG A 226 0.60 15.10 4.92
C ARG A 226 1.67 15.77 5.78
N PHE A 227 2.88 15.84 5.26
CA PHE A 227 4.06 16.39 5.92
C PHE A 227 4.50 17.66 5.19
N THR A 228 4.91 18.68 5.93
CA THR A 228 5.48 19.89 5.35
C THR A 228 6.98 19.88 5.59
N ALA A 229 7.75 20.09 4.54
CA ALA A 229 9.20 20.19 4.61
C ALA A 229 9.61 21.34 5.54
N PRO A 230 10.28 21.06 6.68
CA PRO A 230 10.52 22.04 7.74
C PRO A 230 11.60 23.07 7.39
#